data_AF-A0A944D8B8-F1
#
_entry.id   AF-A0A944D8B8-F1
#
_cell.length_a   1.000
_cell.length_b   1.000
_cell.length_c   1.000
_cell.angle_alpha   90.00
_cell.angle_beta   90.00
_cell.angle_gamma   90.00
#
_symmetry.space_group_name_H-M   'P 1'
#
loop_
_entity.id
_entity.type
_entity.pdbx_description
1 polymer ?
#
loop_
_entity_poly.entity_id
_entity_poly.type
_entity_poly.pdbx_seq_one_letter_code
_entity_poly.pdbx_strand_id
1 'polypeptide(L)'
;MPMANTGAASSDDPVKTAVRHDDVTPRALLAYGRHVAELDAAGFARELKALDGQGSDPMSQMRLALLHAQPRADADLARAIGLLDKLMANRTPEAAALKPLARILHVQLSSRARLMAQNEALLADAQSGREAVADLQKKLDALTAIERTLKAPAPGPTENPQ
;
A
#
# COMPACT_ATOMS: atom_id res chain seq x y z
N MET A 1 63.67 7.46 -34.66
CA MET A 1 64.07 8.26 -33.46
C MET A 1 63.90 9.74 -33.79
N PRO A 2 63.53 10.64 -32.87
CA PRO A 2 62.36 10.64 -31.99
C PRO A 2 61.49 11.93 -32.10
N MET A 3 60.20 11.77 -31.78
CA MET A 3 59.27 12.63 -31.00
C MET A 3 59.31 14.17 -31.11
N ALA A 4 58.15 14.75 -31.46
CA ALA A 4 57.66 15.99 -30.86
C ALA A 4 56.14 15.93 -30.67
N ASN A 5 55.76 15.56 -29.44
CA ASN A 5 54.43 15.69 -28.87
C ASN A 5 54.35 17.06 -28.20
N THR A 6 53.36 17.89 -28.55
CA THR A 6 53.08 19.14 -27.82
C THR A 6 51.57 19.37 -27.74
N GLY A 7 51.06 19.30 -26.51
CA GLY A 7 50.01 20.23 -26.05
C GLY A 7 48.58 19.75 -26.17
N ALA A 8 48.19 18.68 -25.47
CA ALA A 8 46.82 18.52 -25.01
C ALA A 8 46.53 19.60 -23.95
N ALA A 9 45.78 20.64 -24.34
CA ALA A 9 45.20 21.57 -23.39
C ALA A 9 44.00 20.90 -22.72
N SER A 10 44.21 20.45 -21.48
CA SER A 10 43.15 20.06 -20.56
C SER A 10 42.29 21.28 -20.25
N SER A 11 41.09 21.32 -20.82
CA SER A 11 39.99 22.14 -20.28
C SER A 11 39.33 21.33 -19.18
N ASP A 12 39.97 21.34 -18.01
CA ASP A 12 39.37 20.94 -16.73
C ASP A 12 38.56 22.14 -16.22
N ASP A 13 37.37 22.34 -16.80
CA ASP A 13 36.40 23.26 -16.25
C ASP A 13 35.81 22.60 -14.99
N PRO A 14 35.94 23.22 -13.79
CA PRO A 14 35.31 22.67 -12.62
C PRO A 14 33.81 22.75 -12.84
N VAL A 15 33.16 21.60 -12.95
CA VAL A 15 31.71 21.46 -12.92
C VAL A 15 31.25 22.00 -11.57
N LYS A 16 31.03 23.31 -11.51
CA LYS A 16 30.33 24.00 -10.44
C LYS A 16 29.02 23.26 -10.33
N THR A 17 28.94 22.39 -9.33
CA THR A 17 27.76 21.59 -9.01
C THR A 17 26.71 22.57 -8.49
N ALA A 18 26.14 23.34 -9.42
CA ALA A 18 24.89 24.02 -9.21
C ALA A 18 23.90 22.89 -9.00
N VAL A 19 23.57 22.63 -7.74
CA VAL A 19 22.49 21.73 -7.35
C VAL A 19 21.29 22.15 -8.21
N ARG A 20 20.96 21.32 -9.21
CA ARG A 20 19.89 21.66 -10.13
C ARG A 20 18.62 21.71 -9.28
N HIS A 21 17.70 22.63 -9.57
CA HIS A 21 16.41 22.69 -8.89
C HIS A 21 15.69 21.31 -8.92
N ASP A 22 16.01 20.51 -9.93
CA ASP A 22 15.62 19.11 -10.11
C ASP A 22 16.14 18.14 -9.03
N ASP A 23 17.23 18.44 -8.32
CA ASP A 23 17.79 17.61 -7.24
C ASP A 23 17.21 17.98 -5.87
N VAL A 24 16.86 19.25 -5.69
CA VAL A 24 16.24 19.77 -4.46
C VAL A 24 14.80 19.25 -4.32
N THR A 25 14.12 19.09 -5.45
CA THR A 25 12.70 18.72 -5.51
C THR A 25 12.43 17.28 -5.03
N PRO A 26 13.17 16.25 -5.46
CA PRO A 26 13.07 14.89 -4.94
C PRO A 26 13.46 14.80 -3.47
N ARG A 27 14.51 15.50 -3.04
CA ARG A 27 14.94 15.48 -1.63
C ARG A 27 13.86 16.06 -0.71
N ALA A 28 13.23 17.16 -1.11
CA ALA A 28 12.12 17.75 -0.37
C ALA A 28 10.91 16.80 -0.30
N LEU A 29 10.59 16.10 -1.39
CA LEU A 29 9.50 15.12 -1.41
C LEU A 29 9.78 13.88 -0.55
N LEU A 30 11.03 13.41 -0.53
CA LEU A 30 11.44 12.31 0.36
C LEU A 30 11.39 12.72 1.83
N ALA A 31 11.86 13.93 2.14
CA ALA A 31 11.76 14.48 3.50
C ALA A 31 10.29 14.64 3.93
N TYR A 32 9.43 15.12 3.04
CA TYR A 32 7.99 15.20 3.26
C TYR A 32 7.37 13.82 3.48
N GLY A 33 7.73 12.82 2.66
CA GLY A 33 7.28 11.45 2.83
C GLY A 33 7.65 10.85 4.19
N ARG A 34 8.85 11.14 4.70
CA ARG A 34 9.26 10.76 6.07
C ARG A 34 8.42 11.48 7.12
N HIS A 35 8.29 12.81 7.02
CA HIS A 35 7.52 13.62 7.96
C HIS A 35 6.08 13.10 8.11
N VAL A 36 5.44 12.81 6.99
CA VAL A 36 4.05 12.36 6.96
C VAL A 36 3.87 10.95 7.53
N ALA A 37 4.90 10.10 7.48
CA ALA A 37 4.88 8.80 8.14
C ALA A 37 4.92 8.91 9.68
N GLU A 38 5.44 10.02 10.21
CA GLU A 38 5.56 10.28 11.65
C GLU A 38 4.34 11.04 12.22
N LEU A 39 3.43 11.52 11.37
CA LEU A 39 2.24 12.24 11.82
C LEU A 39 1.29 11.34 12.62
N ASP A 40 0.70 11.92 13.66
CA ASP A 40 -0.44 11.36 14.38
C ASP A 40 -1.75 11.65 13.63
N ALA A 41 -2.89 11.18 14.16
CA ALA A 41 -4.19 11.39 13.51
C ALA A 41 -4.57 12.89 13.40
N ALA A 42 -4.27 13.69 14.43
CA ALA A 42 -4.54 15.11 14.44
C ALA A 42 -3.65 15.87 13.45
N GLY A 43 -2.36 15.53 13.38
CA GLY A 43 -1.39 16.07 12.44
C GLY A 43 -1.75 15.74 11.00
N PHE A 44 -2.18 14.50 10.73
CA PHE A 44 -2.67 14.10 9.40
C PHE A 44 -3.85 14.96 8.93
N ALA A 45 -4.86 15.16 9.78
CA ALA A 45 -6.03 15.95 9.42
C ALA A 45 -5.69 17.44 9.18
N ARG A 46 -4.73 17.99 9.94
CA ARG A 46 -4.22 19.35 9.72
C ARG A 46 -3.48 19.48 8.41
N GLU A 47 -2.60 18.53 8.10
CA GLU A 47 -1.83 18.52 6.86
C GLU A 47 -2.74 18.37 5.64
N LEU A 48 -3.74 17.48 5.74
CA LEU A 48 -4.75 17.30 4.70
C LEU A 48 -5.49 18.61 4.40
N LYS A 49 -5.96 19.29 5.46
CA LYS A 49 -6.62 20.60 5.32
C LYS A 49 -5.71 21.67 4.75
N ALA A 50 -4.43 21.66 5.12
CA ALA A 50 -3.44 22.61 4.61
C ALA A 50 -3.21 22.42 3.10
N LEU A 51 -3.10 21.17 2.64
CA LEU A 51 -2.91 20.84 1.22
C LEU A 51 -4.17 21.06 0.38
N ASP A 52 -5.36 20.76 0.91
CA ASP A 52 -6.62 21.05 0.22
C ASP A 52 -6.81 22.57 -0.04
N GLY A 53 -6.19 23.42 0.79
CA GLY A 53 -6.19 24.87 0.62
C GLY A 53 -5.16 25.42 -0.37
N GLN A 54 -4.16 24.62 -0.79
CA GLN A 54 -3.04 25.08 -1.64
C GLN A 54 -3.35 25.04 -3.15
N GLY A 55 -4.48 24.47 -3.55
CA GLY A 55 -4.91 24.40 -4.95
C GLY A 55 -4.40 23.16 -5.68
N SER A 56 -4.46 23.20 -7.02
CA SER A 56 -4.18 22.04 -7.90
C SER A 56 -2.80 22.11 -8.57
N ASP A 57 -1.79 22.65 -7.89
CA ASP A 57 -0.43 22.66 -8.42
C ASP A 57 0.18 21.24 -8.40
N PRO A 58 1.09 20.92 -9.35
CA PRO A 58 1.71 19.61 -9.46
C PRO A 58 2.43 19.14 -8.18
N MET A 59 3.03 20.07 -7.44
CA MET A 59 3.76 19.77 -6.21
C MET A 59 2.81 19.40 -5.06
N SER A 60 1.76 20.17 -4.83
CA SER A 60 0.76 19.82 -3.81
C SER A 60 0.01 18.54 -4.17
N GLN A 61 -0.25 18.28 -5.46
CA GLN A 61 -0.80 16.99 -5.90
C GLN A 61 0.11 15.81 -5.52
N MET A 62 1.43 15.96 -5.69
CA MET A 62 2.41 14.93 -5.28
C MET A 62 2.44 14.75 -3.76
N ARG A 63 2.42 15.85 -2.98
CA ARG A 63 2.37 15.79 -1.52
C ARG A 63 1.09 15.16 -0.99
N LEU A 64 -0.05 15.49 -1.61
CA LEU A 64 -1.35 14.91 -1.28
C LEU A 64 -1.39 13.41 -1.61
N ALA A 65 -0.77 12.99 -2.73
CA ALA A 65 -0.62 11.58 -3.06
C ALA A 65 0.25 10.85 -2.02
N LEU A 66 1.36 11.44 -1.56
CA LEU A 66 2.21 10.88 -0.50
C LEU A 66 1.50 10.82 0.86
N LEU A 67 0.60 11.77 1.14
CA LEU A 67 -0.23 11.78 2.34
C LEU A 67 -1.25 10.63 2.33
N HIS A 68 -1.98 10.47 1.24
CA HIS A 68 -2.91 9.36 1.06
C HIS A 68 -2.22 8.00 0.85
N ALA A 69 -0.91 7.99 0.57
CA ALA A 69 -0.12 6.77 0.47
C ALA A 69 0.26 6.19 1.84
N GLN A 70 -0.03 6.81 2.97
CA GLN A 70 0.34 6.25 4.28
C GLN A 70 -0.47 4.99 4.63
N PRO A 71 0.12 4.01 5.35
CA PRO A 71 -0.58 2.80 5.78
C PRO A 71 -1.42 3.08 7.04
N ARG A 72 -2.51 3.85 6.90
CA ARG A 72 -3.36 4.32 8.01
C ARG A 72 -4.83 4.20 7.62
N ALA A 73 -5.73 4.12 8.59
CA ALA A 73 -7.17 3.98 8.34
C ALA A 73 -7.78 5.19 7.59
N ASP A 74 -7.29 6.40 7.89
CA ASP A 74 -7.79 7.64 7.28
C ASP A 74 -7.18 7.93 5.90
N ALA A 75 -6.25 7.08 5.44
CA ALA A 75 -5.59 7.24 4.15
C ALA A 75 -6.36 6.51 3.04
N ASP A 76 -6.34 7.07 1.83
CA ASP A 76 -7.07 6.53 0.68
C ASP A 76 -6.09 6.21 -0.45
N LEU A 77 -5.69 4.95 -0.53
CA LEU A 77 -4.73 4.50 -1.52
C LEU A 77 -5.24 4.67 -2.97
N ALA A 78 -6.55 4.52 -3.20
CA ALA A 78 -7.12 4.70 -4.53
C ALA A 78 -7.05 6.17 -4.95
N ARG A 79 -7.32 7.09 -4.02
CA ARG A 79 -7.16 8.53 -4.25
C ARG A 79 -5.71 8.91 -4.53
N ALA A 80 -4.75 8.34 -3.81
CA ALA A 80 -3.33 8.56 -4.07
C ALA A 80 -2.95 8.16 -5.51
N ILE A 81 -3.37 6.97 -5.96
CA ILE A 81 -3.12 6.48 -7.32
C ILE A 81 -3.74 7.43 -8.36
N GLY A 82 -5.01 7.83 -8.18
CA GLY A 82 -5.69 8.74 -9.10
C GLY A 82 -5.07 10.15 -9.15
N LEU A 83 -4.46 10.63 -8.07
CA LEU A 83 -3.70 11.89 -8.06
C LEU A 83 -2.41 11.77 -8.89
N LEU A 84 -1.71 10.65 -8.79
CA LEU A 84 -0.52 10.39 -9.60
C LEU A 84 -0.85 10.27 -11.09
N ASP A 85 -1.97 9.65 -11.45
CA ASP A 85 -2.45 9.59 -12.83
C ASP A 85 -2.73 10.98 -13.41
N LYS A 86 -3.41 11.84 -12.65
CA LYS A 86 -3.65 13.24 -13.03
C LYS A 86 -2.34 14.01 -13.21
N LEU A 87 -1.38 13.81 -12.31
CA LEU A 87 -0.07 14.44 -12.39
C LEU A 87 0.71 13.99 -13.64
N MET A 88 0.64 12.70 -14.00
CA MET A 88 1.26 12.18 -15.22
C MET A 88 0.61 12.72 -16.50
N ALA A 89 -0.71 12.93 -16.49
CA ALA A 89 -1.47 13.51 -17.59
C ALA A 89 -1.22 15.02 -17.77
N ASN A 90 -0.83 15.73 -16.71
CA ASN A 90 -0.56 17.16 -16.74
C ASN A 90 0.63 17.50 -17.66
N ARG A 91 0.48 18.50 -18.54
CA ARG A 91 1.48 18.91 -19.55
C ARG A 91 2.31 20.14 -19.16
N THR A 92 2.11 20.67 -17.96
CA THR A 92 2.91 21.78 -17.44
C THR A 92 4.38 21.38 -17.25
N PRO A 93 5.33 22.33 -17.37
CA PRO A 93 6.76 22.06 -17.17
C PRO A 93 7.07 21.56 -15.75
N GLU A 94 6.38 22.10 -14.74
CA GLU A 94 6.50 21.66 -13.34
C GLU A 94 6.09 20.19 -13.16
N ALA A 95 5.00 19.77 -13.80
CA ALA A 95 4.58 18.37 -13.77
C ALA A 95 5.61 17.46 -14.48
N ALA A 96 6.23 17.93 -15.57
CA ALA A 96 7.20 17.15 -16.33
C ALA A 96 8.40 16.70 -15.46
N ALA A 97 8.89 17.57 -14.57
CA ALA A 97 9.97 17.25 -13.64
C ALA A 97 9.58 16.17 -12.60
N LEU A 98 8.30 16.09 -12.23
CA LEU A 98 7.79 15.15 -11.23
C LEU A 98 7.39 13.78 -11.79
N LYS A 99 7.18 13.67 -13.11
CA LYS A 99 6.69 12.43 -13.77
C LYS A 99 7.55 11.19 -13.50
N PRO A 100 8.89 11.23 -13.51
CA PRO A 100 9.70 10.04 -13.24
C PRO A 100 9.40 9.46 -11.86
N LEU A 101 9.33 10.31 -10.84
CA LEU A 101 9.00 9.89 -9.48
C LEU A 101 7.54 9.42 -9.37
N ALA A 102 6.60 10.15 -10.01
CA ALA A 102 5.20 9.78 -10.04
C ALA A 102 4.98 8.35 -10.58
N ARG A 103 5.69 7.98 -11.65
CA ARG A 103 5.62 6.64 -12.25
C ARG A 103 6.10 5.54 -11.30
N ILE A 104 7.23 5.76 -10.62
CA ILE A 104 7.78 4.80 -9.66
C ILE A 104 6.79 4.61 -8.51
N LEU A 105 6.28 5.71 -7.93
CA LEU A 105 5.30 5.66 -6.86
C LEU A 105 4.01 4.98 -7.32
N HIS A 106 3.52 5.29 -8.52
CA HIS A 106 2.30 4.69 -9.06
C HIS A 106 2.41 3.16 -9.13
N VAL A 107 3.53 2.62 -9.63
CA VAL A 107 3.78 1.17 -9.68
C VAL A 107 3.78 0.55 -8.27
N GLN A 108 4.44 1.19 -7.32
CA GLN A 108 4.52 0.71 -5.93
C GLN A 108 3.12 0.72 -5.25
N LEU A 109 2.39 1.82 -5.37
CA LEU A 109 1.06 1.97 -4.77
C LEU A 109 0.03 1.02 -5.41
N SER A 110 0.10 0.82 -6.72
CA SER A 110 -0.74 -0.14 -7.45
C SER A 110 -0.46 -1.57 -7.01
N SER A 111 0.82 -1.92 -6.83
CA SER A 111 1.23 -3.23 -6.32
C SER A 111 0.71 -3.45 -4.90
N ARG A 112 0.80 -2.42 -4.05
CA ARG A 112 0.24 -2.47 -2.70
C ARG A 112 -1.27 -2.65 -2.70
N ALA A 113 -2.01 -1.93 -3.55
CA ALA A 113 -3.46 -2.08 -3.67
C ALA A 113 -3.84 -3.51 -4.08
N ARG A 114 -3.11 -4.09 -5.04
CA ARG A 114 -3.31 -5.49 -5.46
C ARG A 114 -3.01 -6.48 -4.33
N LEU A 115 -1.98 -6.25 -3.53
CA LEU A 115 -1.66 -7.09 -2.37
C LEU A 115 -2.72 -6.99 -1.27
N MET A 116 -3.24 -5.79 -1.00
CA MET A 116 -4.35 -5.60 -0.05
C MET A 116 -5.60 -6.36 -0.51
N ALA A 117 -5.97 -6.26 -1.79
CA ALA A 117 -7.12 -6.99 -2.35
C ALA A 117 -6.95 -8.52 -2.25
N GLN A 118 -5.75 -9.05 -2.49
CA GLN A 118 -5.46 -10.48 -2.34
C GLN A 118 -5.54 -10.92 -0.87
N ASN A 119 -5.05 -10.11 0.08
CA ASN A 119 -5.16 -10.42 1.50
C ASN A 119 -6.63 -10.49 1.94
N GLU A 120 -7.46 -9.55 1.47
CA GLU A 120 -8.89 -9.55 1.77
C GLU A 120 -9.58 -10.83 1.24
N ALA A 121 -9.27 -11.24 0.01
CA ALA A 121 -9.79 -12.48 -0.57
C ALA A 121 -9.35 -13.72 0.25
N LEU A 122 -8.07 -13.79 0.64
CA LEU A 122 -7.55 -14.90 1.46
C LEU A 122 -8.20 -14.96 2.84
N LEU A 123 -8.49 -13.81 3.46
CA LEU A 123 -9.20 -13.75 4.74
C LEU A 123 -10.64 -14.26 4.60
N ALA A 124 -11.35 -13.87 3.54
CA ALA A 124 -12.69 -14.36 3.24
C ALA A 124 -12.71 -15.88 3.00
N ASP A 125 -11.76 -16.39 2.21
CA ASP A 125 -11.62 -17.83 1.95
C ASP A 125 -11.31 -18.61 3.24
N ALA A 126 -10.42 -18.09 4.09
CA ALA A 126 -10.09 -18.71 5.37
C ALA A 126 -11.31 -18.76 6.31
N GLN A 127 -12.14 -17.71 6.32
CA GLN A 127 -13.35 -17.66 7.13
C GLN A 127 -14.40 -18.67 6.63
N SER A 128 -14.65 -18.72 5.33
CA SER A 128 -15.53 -19.72 4.69
C SER A 128 -15.06 -21.15 4.97
N GLY A 129 -13.74 -21.40 4.88
CA GLY A 129 -13.15 -22.70 5.22
C GLY A 129 -13.37 -23.09 6.69
N ARG A 130 -13.25 -22.15 7.63
CA ARG A 130 -13.54 -22.40 9.05
C ARG A 130 -15.01 -22.75 9.29
N GLU A 131 -15.93 -22.08 8.61
CA GLU A 131 -17.36 -22.36 8.68
C GLU A 131 -17.68 -23.76 8.15
N ALA A 132 -17.10 -24.13 7.01
CA ALA A 132 -17.25 -25.47 6.45
C ALA A 132 -16.72 -26.57 7.40
N VAL A 133 -15.57 -26.34 8.05
CA VAL A 133 -15.02 -27.27 9.04
C VAL A 133 -15.94 -27.40 10.26
N ALA A 134 -16.46 -26.28 10.77
CA ALA A 134 -17.38 -26.29 11.90
C ALA A 134 -18.67 -27.07 11.58
N ASP A 135 -19.19 -26.92 10.36
CA ASP A 135 -20.38 -27.65 9.91
C ASP A 135 -20.12 -29.14 9.70
N LEU A 136 -18.94 -29.51 9.18
CA LEU A 136 -18.53 -30.91 9.09
C LEU A 136 -18.40 -31.54 10.49
N GLN A 137 -17.85 -30.82 11.46
CA GLN A 137 -17.75 -31.31 12.83
C GLN A 137 -19.14 -31.57 13.44
N LYS A 138 -20.09 -30.64 13.28
CA LYS A 138 -21.48 -30.84 13.73
C LYS A 138 -22.11 -32.09 13.12
N LYS A 139 -21.85 -32.35 11.84
CA LYS A 139 -22.35 -33.56 11.15
C LYS A 139 -21.71 -34.83 11.70
N LEU A 140 -20.40 -34.83 11.94
CA LEU A 140 -19.70 -35.96 12.57
C LEU A 140 -20.22 -36.24 13.98
N ASP A 141 -20.43 -35.20 14.79
CA ASP A 141 -20.97 -35.34 16.15
C ASP A 141 -22.41 -35.91 16.11
N ALA A 142 -23.23 -35.45 15.17
CA ALA A 142 -24.58 -35.98 14.96
C ALA A 142 -24.57 -37.46 14.53
N LEU A 143 -23.68 -37.84 13.60
CA LEU A 143 -23.51 -39.24 13.20
C LEU A 143 -23.02 -40.11 14.37
N THR A 144 -22.05 -39.62 15.15
CA THR A 144 -21.55 -40.31 16.33
C THR A 144 -22.65 -40.51 17.38
N ALA A 145 -23.54 -39.52 17.55
CA ALA A 145 -24.70 -39.64 18.42
C ALA A 145 -25.67 -40.71 17.94
N ILE A 146 -25.96 -40.77 16.63
CA ILE A 146 -26.79 -41.81 16.02
C ILE A 146 -26.16 -43.19 16.26
N GLU A 147 -24.87 -43.36 16.01
CA GLU A 147 -24.16 -44.63 16.23
C GLU A 147 -24.27 -45.10 17.69
N ARG A 148 -24.13 -44.19 18.66
CA ARG A 148 -24.33 -44.52 20.08
C ARG A 148 -25.76 -44.98 20.38
N THR A 149 -26.77 -44.30 19.83
CA THR A 149 -28.18 -44.69 20.05
C THR A 149 -28.52 -46.04 19.43
N LEU A 150 -27.92 -46.39 18.29
CA LEU A 150 -28.13 -47.67 17.63
C LEU A 150 -27.44 -48.83 18.37
N LYS A 151 -26.30 -48.56 19.01
CA LYS A 151 -25.51 -49.59 19.71
C LYS A 151 -25.92 -49.78 21.18
N ALA A 152 -26.68 -48.85 21.75
CA ALA A 152 -27.25 -49.01 23.09
C ALA A 152 -28.30 -50.14 23.07
N PRO A 153 -28.21 -51.15 23.95
CA PRO A 153 -29.26 -52.15 24.09
C PRO A 153 -30.56 -51.45 24.51
N ALA A 154 -31.71 -51.86 23.96
CA ALA A 154 -32.99 -51.43 24.49
C ALA A 154 -33.02 -51.74 26.01
N PRO A 155 -33.48 -50.82 26.87
CA PRO A 155 -33.68 -51.14 28.27
C PRO A 155 -34.63 -52.34 28.33
N GLY A 156 -34.09 -53.48 28.78
CA GLY A 156 -34.89 -54.69 28.98
C GLY A 156 -36.04 -54.36 29.92
N PRO A 157 -37.23 -54.96 29.71
CA PRO A 157 -38.40 -54.65 30.52
C PRO A 157 -38.03 -54.84 32.00
N THR A 158 -38.11 -53.76 32.77
CA THR A 158 -38.07 -53.83 34.23
C THR A 158 -39.34 -54.53 34.68
N GLU A 159 -39.27 -55.86 34.82
CA GLU A 159 -40.24 -56.61 35.62
C GLU A 159 -40.19 -56.04 37.05
N ASN A 160 -41.27 -55.35 37.43
CA ASN A 160 -41.56 -55.01 38.82
C ASN A 160 -42.05 -56.29 39.52
N PRO A 161 -41.34 -56.82 40.53
CA PRO A 161 -41.88 -57.87 41.38
C PRO A 161 -42.83 -57.25 42.41
N GLN A 162 -44.07 -57.76 42.45
CA GLN A 162 -44.97 -57.65 43.61
C GLN A 162 -44.53 -58.57 44.74
#